data_AF-A0A1H0W6I9-F1
#
_entry.id   AF-A0A1H0W6I9-F1
#
_cell.length_a   1.000
_cell.length_b   1.000
_cell.length_c   1.000
_cell.angle_alpha   90.00
_cell.angle_beta   90.00
_cell.angle_gamma   90.00
#
_symmetry.space_group_name_H-M   'P 1'
#
loop_
_entity.id
_entity.type
_entity.pdbx_description
1 polymer ?
#
loop_
_entity_poly.entity_id
_entity_poly.type
_entity_poly.pdbx_seq_one_letter_code
_entity_poly.pdbx_strand_id
1 'polypeptide(L)'
;MIAEQFKRGLFKIFLEEYHRQVGAGMDERYNFIREYARYGLGDYPIFYLVPKLPVLFYSEDEFIAPRLNFSQPQLQNISDYEFYMFNLFGHGFLIPTHRNWHLNYHTYIKHAQDHLKDMYRGIKLIKEFKDVDFACNFMEFKGSHWDV
;
A
#
# COMPACT_ATOMS: atom_id res chain seq x y z
N MET A 1 -0.18 17.18 -9.05
CA MET A 1 0.27 16.60 -10.35
C MET A 1 1.17 15.37 -10.14
N ILE A 2 2.33 15.49 -9.47
CA ILE A 2 3.24 14.36 -9.23
C ILE A 2 2.64 13.29 -8.31
N ALA A 3 2.09 13.70 -7.15
CA ALA A 3 1.45 12.77 -6.21
C ALA A 3 0.34 11.93 -6.86
N GLU A 4 -0.45 12.54 -7.74
CA GLU A 4 -1.54 11.87 -8.45
C GLU A 4 -1.02 10.82 -9.44
N GLN A 5 0.02 11.15 -10.20
CA GLN A 5 0.66 10.19 -11.11
C GLN A 5 1.28 9.02 -10.33
N PHE A 6 1.92 9.30 -9.20
CA PHE A 6 2.45 8.28 -8.31
C PHE A 6 1.35 7.34 -7.81
N LYS A 7 0.24 7.90 -7.29
CA LYS A 7 -0.89 7.11 -6.81
C LYS A 7 -1.49 6.22 -7.91
N ARG A 8 -1.71 6.78 -9.10
CA ARG A 8 -2.19 6.02 -10.27
C ARG A 8 -1.23 4.91 -10.67
N GLY A 9 0.07 5.15 -10.59
CA GLY A 9 1.12 4.16 -10.82
C GLY A 9 1.03 2.97 -9.86
N LEU A 10 0.85 3.23 -8.56
CA LEU A 10 0.72 2.16 -7.55
C LEU A 10 -0.49 1.26 -7.81
N PHE A 11 -1.65 1.84 -8.11
CA PHE A 11 -2.84 1.10 -8.49
C PHE A 11 -2.66 0.27 -9.76
N LYS A 12 -1.95 0.81 -10.74
CA LYS A 12 -1.61 0.12 -11.98
C LYS A 12 -0.73 -1.10 -11.70
N ILE A 13 0.36 -0.92 -10.94
CA ILE A 13 1.29 -2.01 -10.58
C ILE A 13 0.55 -3.12 -9.85
N PHE A 14 -0.32 -2.77 -8.89
CA PHE A 14 -1.18 -3.75 -8.22
C PHE A 14 -1.98 -4.58 -9.21
N LEU A 15 -2.70 -3.94 -10.13
CA LEU A 15 -3.61 -4.64 -11.03
C LEU A 15 -2.85 -5.52 -12.04
N GLU A 16 -1.74 -5.03 -12.57
CA GLU A 16 -0.91 -5.76 -13.53
C GLU A 16 -0.28 -6.99 -12.89
N GLU A 17 0.28 -6.86 -11.69
CA GLU A 17 0.87 -7.98 -10.95
C GLU A 17 -0.20 -8.97 -10.46
N TYR A 18 -1.35 -8.48 -10.01
CA TYR A 18 -2.48 -9.32 -9.63
C TYR A 18 -2.99 -10.13 -10.83
N HIS A 19 -3.13 -9.52 -12.01
CA HIS A 19 -3.49 -10.24 -13.22
C HIS A 19 -2.41 -11.26 -13.62
N ARG A 20 -1.14 -10.87 -13.59
CA ARG A 20 -0.02 -11.73 -13.97
C ARG A 20 0.08 -12.98 -13.10
N GLN A 21 -0.18 -12.86 -11.79
CA GLN A 21 -0.01 -13.95 -10.83
C GLN A 21 -1.30 -14.74 -10.55
N VAL A 22 -2.45 -14.06 -10.50
CA VAL A 22 -3.75 -14.64 -10.08
C VAL A 22 -4.70 -14.81 -11.26
N GLY A 23 -4.50 -14.10 -12.38
CA GLY A 23 -5.35 -14.16 -13.56
C GLY A 23 -6.63 -13.32 -13.49
N ALA A 24 -7.01 -12.80 -12.32
CA ALA A 24 -8.31 -12.16 -12.07
C ALA A 24 -8.33 -10.62 -12.22
N GLY A 25 -7.27 -9.99 -12.73
CA GLY A 25 -7.22 -8.54 -12.88
C GLY A 25 -8.18 -7.93 -13.92
N MET A 26 -8.85 -8.76 -14.73
CA MET A 26 -9.89 -8.30 -15.67
C MET A 26 -11.30 -8.25 -15.06
N ASP A 27 -11.49 -8.76 -13.84
CA ASP A 27 -12.80 -8.76 -13.19
C ASP A 27 -13.40 -7.35 -13.11
N GLU A 28 -14.72 -7.27 -13.23
CA GLU A 28 -15.46 -6.00 -13.21
C GLU A 28 -15.27 -5.23 -11.90
N ARG A 29 -15.04 -5.95 -10.78
CA ARG A 29 -14.74 -5.34 -9.48
C ARG A 29 -13.51 -4.43 -9.51
N TYR A 30 -12.59 -4.62 -10.46
CA TYR A 30 -11.40 -3.81 -10.64
C TYR A 30 -11.51 -2.76 -11.75
N ASN A 31 -12.71 -2.57 -12.34
CA ASN A 31 -12.96 -1.50 -13.31
C ASN A 31 -12.55 -0.12 -12.75
N PHE A 32 -12.82 0.13 -11.47
CA PHE A 32 -12.46 1.41 -10.83
C PHE A 32 -10.95 1.66 -10.82
N ILE A 33 -10.14 0.60 -10.64
CA ILE A 33 -8.68 0.69 -10.69
C ILE A 33 -8.23 1.03 -12.11
N ARG A 34 -8.82 0.39 -13.13
CA ARG A 34 -8.52 0.67 -14.54
C ARG A 34 -8.88 2.11 -14.92
N GLU A 35 -10.07 2.55 -14.55
CA GLU A 35 -10.57 3.92 -14.76
C GLU A 35 -9.66 4.96 -14.10
N TYR A 36 -9.30 4.72 -12.84
CA TYR A 36 -8.40 5.58 -12.07
C TYR A 36 -6.99 5.62 -12.65
N ALA A 37 -6.37 4.46 -12.84
CA ALA A 37 -5.00 4.35 -13.35
C ALA A 37 -4.87 4.97 -14.74
N ARG A 38 -5.83 4.74 -15.65
CA ARG A 38 -5.75 5.19 -17.04
C ARG A 38 -6.20 6.63 -17.26
N TYR A 39 -7.32 7.03 -16.64
CA TYR A 39 -7.99 8.29 -16.94
C TYR A 39 -8.02 9.25 -15.74
N GLY A 40 -7.59 8.81 -14.55
CA GLY A 40 -7.66 9.62 -13.33
C GLY A 40 -9.09 9.83 -12.84
N LEU A 41 -10.00 8.88 -13.11
CA LEU A 41 -11.40 8.98 -12.69
C LEU A 41 -11.56 8.43 -11.27
N GLY A 42 -12.25 9.22 -10.43
CA GLY A 42 -12.44 8.92 -9.01
C GLY A 42 -11.34 9.50 -8.11
N ASP A 43 -11.53 9.36 -6.80
CA ASP A 43 -10.55 9.72 -5.78
C ASP A 43 -10.42 8.56 -4.80
N TYR A 44 -9.29 7.85 -4.89
CA TYR A 44 -9.02 6.64 -4.12
C TYR A 44 -7.81 6.87 -3.22
N PRO A 45 -7.93 6.55 -1.92
CA PRO A 45 -6.85 6.80 -0.98
C PRO A 45 -5.70 5.82 -1.20
N ILE A 46 -4.49 6.31 -0.98
CA ILE A 46 -3.31 5.47 -0.77
C ILE A 46 -2.71 5.90 0.55
N PHE A 47 -2.36 4.92 1.38
CA PHE A 47 -1.71 5.18 2.65
C PHE A 47 -0.27 4.73 2.61
N TYR A 48 0.59 5.55 3.19
CA TYR A 48 1.97 5.23 3.51
C TYR A 48 2.04 4.64 4.92
N LEU A 49 2.66 3.47 5.05
CA LEU A 49 2.94 2.84 6.33
C LEU A 49 4.26 3.41 6.85
N VAL A 50 4.19 4.27 7.87
CA VAL A 50 5.34 5.00 8.38
C VAL A 50 6.23 4.03 9.18
N PRO A 51 7.47 3.75 8.75
CA PRO A 51 8.34 2.80 9.43
C PRO A 51 8.58 3.22 10.88
N LYS A 52 8.57 2.25 11.78
CA LYS A 52 8.94 2.43 13.20
C LYS A 52 10.42 2.13 13.43
N LEU A 53 10.93 1.13 12.74
CA LEU A 53 12.31 0.67 12.88
C LEU A 53 13.21 1.39 11.87
N PRO A 54 14.45 1.76 12.24
CA PRO A 54 15.41 2.40 11.34
C PRO A 54 16.07 1.37 10.40
N VAL A 55 15.26 0.50 9.79
CA VAL A 55 15.72 -0.55 8.87
C VAL A 55 14.82 -0.62 7.64
N LEU A 56 15.43 -0.92 6.50
CA LEU A 56 14.72 -1.25 5.27
C LEU A 56 14.57 -2.78 5.21
N PHE A 57 13.34 -3.26 5.22
CA PHE A 57 13.04 -4.68 5.00
C PHE A 57 12.91 -4.92 3.50
N TYR A 58 13.92 -5.58 2.92
CA TYR A 58 13.89 -6.10 1.55
C TYR A 58 14.76 -7.35 1.47
N SER A 59 14.42 -8.26 0.55
CA SER A 59 15.33 -9.33 0.13
C SER A 59 16.13 -8.91 -1.11
N GLU A 60 17.28 -9.55 -1.34
CA GLU A 60 18.06 -9.36 -2.56
C GLU A 60 17.22 -9.70 -3.81
N ASP A 61 16.39 -10.75 -3.73
CA ASP A 61 15.48 -11.15 -4.78
C ASP A 61 14.42 -10.07 -5.08
N GLU A 62 13.86 -9.42 -4.06
CA GLU A 62 12.91 -8.31 -4.22
C GLU A 62 13.58 -7.08 -4.85
N PHE A 63 14.87 -6.87 -4.60
CA PHE A 63 15.62 -5.78 -5.21
C PHE A 63 15.91 -6.05 -6.70
N ILE A 64 16.32 -7.27 -7.04
CA ILE A 64 16.64 -7.68 -8.42
C ILE A 64 15.37 -7.81 -9.27
N ALA A 65 14.31 -8.38 -8.69
CA ALA A 65 13.04 -8.62 -9.37
C ALA A 65 11.86 -8.24 -8.47
N PRO A 66 11.53 -6.94 -8.37
CA PRO A 66 10.41 -6.46 -7.56
C PRO A 66 9.10 -7.14 -7.97
N ARG A 67 8.43 -7.76 -7.01
CA ARG A 67 7.13 -8.43 -7.20
C ARG A 67 6.21 -8.13 -6.05
N LEU A 68 4.92 -8.03 -6.34
CA LEU A 68 3.91 -7.98 -5.30
C LEU A 68 3.61 -9.40 -4.81
N ASN A 69 3.38 -9.56 -3.51
CA ASN A 69 3.09 -10.85 -2.89
C ASN A 69 1.58 -11.12 -2.86
N PHE A 70 1.13 -12.17 -3.54
CA PHE A 70 -0.25 -12.64 -3.51
C PHE A 70 -0.39 -14.02 -2.86
N SER A 71 0.32 -14.24 -1.76
CA SER A 71 0.15 -15.43 -0.91
C SER A 71 -1.30 -15.55 -0.40
N GLN A 72 -1.71 -16.76 -0.02
CA GLN A 72 -3.07 -17.02 0.47
C GLN A 72 -3.52 -16.09 1.61
N PRO A 73 -2.67 -15.75 2.61
CA PRO A 73 -3.04 -14.77 3.64
C PRO A 73 -3.30 -13.36 3.08
N GLN A 74 -2.54 -12.93 2.07
CA GLN A 74 -2.76 -11.64 1.42
C GLN A 74 -4.07 -11.63 0.61
N LEU A 75 -4.36 -12.72 -0.11
CA LEU A 75 -5.62 -12.88 -0.84
C LEU A 75 -6.83 -12.91 0.12
N GLN A 76 -6.69 -13.55 1.27
CA GLN A 76 -7.71 -13.55 2.32
C GLN A 76 -7.96 -12.13 2.85
N ASN A 77 -6.90 -11.35 3.12
CA ASN A 77 -7.04 -9.95 3.53
C ASN A 77 -7.78 -9.10 2.47
N ILE A 78 -7.51 -9.32 1.19
CA ILE A 78 -8.25 -8.66 0.09
C ILE A 78 -9.73 -9.04 0.15
N SER A 79 -10.05 -10.31 0.40
CA SER A 79 -11.42 -10.81 0.49
C SER A 79 -12.18 -10.23 1.70
N ASP A 80 -11.54 -10.22 2.86
CA ASP A 80 -12.20 -9.88 4.13
C ASP A 80 -12.34 -8.37 4.33
N TYR A 81 -11.38 -7.61 3.83
CA TYR A 81 -11.29 -6.18 4.13
C TYR A 81 -11.31 -5.26 2.92
N GLU A 82 -11.16 -5.81 1.71
CA GLU A 82 -11.09 -5.01 0.47
C GLU A 82 -9.91 -4.02 0.45
N PHE A 83 -8.80 -4.40 1.09
CA PHE A 83 -7.57 -3.65 1.12
C PHE A 83 -6.37 -4.57 0.85
N TYR A 84 -5.33 -4.01 0.25
CA TYR A 84 -4.10 -4.71 -0.05
C TYR A 84 -2.89 -3.91 0.44
N MET A 85 -2.06 -4.57 1.24
CA MET A 85 -0.79 -4.04 1.70
C MET A 85 0.33 -4.62 0.86
N PHE A 86 1.27 -3.78 0.44
CA PHE A 86 2.48 -4.24 -0.23
C PHE A 86 3.70 -3.40 0.15
N ASN A 87 4.86 -4.01 -0.02
CA ASN A 87 6.13 -3.32 0.06
C ASN A 87 6.63 -3.00 -1.36
N LEU A 88 7.15 -1.80 -1.56
CA LEU A 88 7.87 -1.42 -2.76
C LEU A 88 9.12 -0.64 -2.34
N PHE A 89 10.30 -1.19 -2.66
CA PHE A 89 11.61 -0.62 -2.31
C PHE A 89 11.77 -0.32 -0.80
N GLY A 90 11.30 -1.21 0.06
CA GLY A 90 11.36 -1.05 1.52
C GLY A 90 10.29 -0.14 2.11
N HIS A 91 9.43 0.46 1.29
CA HIS A 91 8.30 1.27 1.74
C HIS A 91 7.00 0.51 1.70
N GLY A 92 6.27 0.52 2.82
CA GLY A 92 4.95 -0.08 2.93
C GLY A 92 3.86 0.86 2.39
N PHE A 93 3.01 0.33 1.52
CA PHE A 93 1.85 1.01 0.97
C PHE A 93 0.59 0.20 1.22
N LEU A 94 -0.53 0.91 1.27
CA LEU A 94 -1.85 0.34 1.45
C LEU A 94 -2.83 0.98 0.48
N ILE A 95 -3.55 0.14 -0.26
CA ILE A 95 -4.56 0.57 -1.25
C ILE A 95 -5.88 -0.19 -1.07
N PRO A 96 -7.02 0.44 -1.40
CA PRO A 96 -8.28 -0.27 -1.53
C PRO A 96 -8.32 -1.15 -2.79
N THR A 97 -9.01 -2.27 -2.71
CA THR A 97 -9.24 -3.23 -3.81
C THR A 97 -10.72 -3.32 -4.22
N HIS A 98 -11.56 -2.42 -3.70
CA HIS A 98 -12.97 -2.30 -4.04
C HIS A 98 -13.43 -0.83 -4.14
N ARG A 99 -14.42 -0.56 -4.99
CA ARG A 99 -14.94 0.80 -5.24
C ARG A 99 -15.56 1.43 -3.99
N ASN A 100 -16.18 0.62 -3.14
CA ASN A 100 -16.88 1.07 -1.93
C ASN A 100 -16.01 0.98 -0.66
N TRP A 101 -14.70 1.16 -0.80
CA TRP A 101 -13.70 1.04 0.27
C TRP A 101 -14.04 1.80 1.56
N HIS A 102 -14.76 2.91 1.45
CA HIS A 102 -15.16 3.76 2.58
C HIS A 102 -16.04 3.03 3.59
N LEU A 103 -16.79 2.00 3.15
CA LEU A 103 -17.62 1.17 4.02
C LEU A 103 -16.79 0.32 4.98
N ASN A 104 -15.61 -0.13 4.53
CA ASN A 104 -14.73 -1.02 5.28
C ASN A 104 -13.51 -0.31 5.90
N TYR A 105 -13.35 0.99 5.62
CA TYR A 105 -12.20 1.79 6.01
C TYR A 105 -11.88 1.71 7.51
N HIS A 106 -12.86 1.98 8.39
CA HIS A 106 -12.63 2.00 9.83
C HIS A 106 -12.24 0.62 10.37
N THR A 107 -12.94 -0.42 9.93
CA THR A 107 -12.66 -1.81 10.31
C THR A 107 -11.24 -2.22 9.89
N TYR A 108 -10.86 -1.89 8.65
CA TYR A 108 -9.55 -2.25 8.15
C TYR A 108 -8.41 -1.47 8.79
N ILE A 109 -8.53 -0.15 8.94
CA ILE A 109 -7.47 0.65 9.56
C ILE A 109 -7.19 0.19 10.99
N LYS A 110 -8.25 -0.13 11.75
CA LYS A 110 -8.08 -0.72 13.08
C LYS A 110 -7.34 -2.05 13.03
N HIS A 111 -7.77 -2.96 12.16
CA HIS A 111 -7.09 -4.24 11.95
C HIS A 111 -5.61 -4.05 11.57
N ALA A 112 -5.32 -3.15 10.62
CA ALA A 112 -3.97 -2.85 10.17
C ALA A 112 -3.12 -2.26 11.31
N GLN A 113 -3.63 -1.31 12.08
CA GLN A 113 -2.92 -0.75 13.24
C GLN A 113 -2.56 -1.85 14.25
N ASP A 114 -3.49 -2.74 14.57
CA ASP A 114 -3.26 -3.81 15.54
C ASP A 114 -2.19 -4.81 15.08
N HIS A 115 -2.21 -5.19 13.79
CA HIS A 115 -1.28 -6.19 13.23
C HIS A 115 0.08 -5.62 12.84
N LEU A 116 0.17 -4.31 12.60
CA LEU A 116 1.37 -3.68 12.03
C LEU A 116 2.14 -2.79 13.02
N LYS A 117 1.63 -2.59 14.24
CA LYS A 117 2.21 -1.71 15.29
C LYS A 117 3.68 -1.97 15.65
N ASP A 118 4.17 -3.18 15.41
CA ASP A 118 5.54 -3.56 15.73
C ASP A 118 6.52 -3.10 14.63
N MET A 119 6.06 -3.03 13.38
CA MET A 119 6.85 -2.62 12.23
C MET A 119 6.66 -1.14 11.87
N TYR A 120 5.46 -0.60 12.10
CA TYR A 120 5.05 0.73 11.66
C TYR A 120 4.50 1.55 12.81
N ARG A 121 4.86 2.83 12.86
CA ARG A 121 4.41 3.77 13.90
C ARG A 121 3.13 4.52 13.53
N GLY A 122 2.69 4.41 12.27
CA GLY A 122 1.49 5.07 11.80
C GLY A 122 1.12 4.72 10.36
N ILE A 123 -0.11 5.07 10.00
CA ILE A 123 -0.66 4.94 8.66
C ILE A 123 -1.08 6.34 8.22
N LYS A 124 -0.45 6.87 7.17
CA LYS A 124 -0.62 8.25 6.71
C LYS A 124 -1.23 8.28 5.32
N LEU A 125 -2.33 9.02 5.14
CA LEU A 125 -2.87 9.29 3.81
C LEU A 125 -1.88 10.11 2.98
N ILE A 126 -1.60 9.67 1.75
CA ILE A 126 -0.74 10.39 0.81
C ILE A 126 -1.58 11.45 0.08
N LYS A 127 -1.37 12.72 0.43
CA LYS A 127 -1.97 13.87 -0.26
C LYS A 127 -0.97 14.51 -1.22
N GLU A 128 0.29 14.53 -0.81
CA GLU A 128 1.42 15.10 -1.55
C GLU A 128 2.55 14.07 -1.72
N PHE A 129 3.40 14.27 -2.72
CA PHE A 129 4.51 13.34 -2.98
C PHE A 129 5.50 13.28 -1.81
N LYS A 130 5.68 14.40 -1.09
CA LYS A 130 6.52 14.51 0.10
C LYS A 130 5.96 13.78 1.33
N ASP A 131 4.74 13.25 1.27
CA ASP A 131 4.17 12.50 2.38
C ASP A 131 4.84 11.13 2.57
N VAL A 132 5.50 10.65 1.52
CA VAL A 132 6.32 9.43 1.52
C VAL A 132 7.77 9.82 1.78
N ASP A 133 8.41 9.14 2.73
CA ASP A 133 9.79 9.40 3.13
C ASP A 133 10.80 8.71 2.21
N PHE A 134 10.85 9.10 0.93
CA PHE A 134 11.77 8.51 -0.05
C PHE A 134 13.25 8.74 0.27
N ALA A 135 13.57 9.78 1.06
CA ALA A 135 14.93 10.02 1.54
C ALA A 135 15.33 9.08 2.69
N CYS A 136 14.40 8.23 3.15
CA CYS A 136 14.60 7.27 4.22
C CYS A 136 15.09 7.92 5.52
N ASN A 137 14.59 9.13 5.84
CA ASN A 137 14.93 9.84 7.08
C ASN A 137 14.57 9.03 8.34
N PHE A 138 13.61 8.10 8.25
CA PHE A 138 13.31 7.16 9.32
C PHE A 138 14.53 6.29 9.74
N MET A 139 15.55 6.13 8.89
CA MET A 139 16.79 5.43 9.24
C MET A 139 17.70 6.25 10.17
N GLU A 140 17.55 7.57 10.19
CA GLU A 140 18.25 8.44 11.13
C GLU A 140 17.64 8.39 12.54
N PHE A 141 16.51 7.70 12.69
CA PHE A 141 15.83 7.53 13.96
C PHE A 141 16.65 6.64 14.91
N LYS A 142 17.50 7.29 15.72
CA LYS A 142 18.22 6.68 16.83
C LYS A 142 17.24 6.48 17.99
N GLY A 143 16.44 5.42 17.92
CA GLY A 143 15.34 5.16 18.85
C GLY A 143 15.68 5.52 20.31
N SER A 144 14.96 6.52 20.83
CA SER A 144 14.60 6.63 22.24
C SER A 144 13.51 7.70 22.36
N HIS A 145 12.53 7.42 23.22
CA HIS A 145 11.36 8.23 23.59
C HIS A 145 10.10 7.94 22.78
N TRP A 146 9.23 7.16 23.43
CA TRP A 146 7.79 7.19 23.23
C TRP A 146 7.30 8.56 23.68
N ASP A 147 6.78 9.36 22.75
CA ASP A 147 5.90 10.46 23.15
C ASP A 147 4.51 9.85 23.37
N VAL A 148 4.10 9.89 24.64
CA VAL A 148 2.78 9.48 25.15
C VAL A 148 1.71 10.44 24.66
#